data_AF-V4IVL4-F1
#
_entry.id   AF-V4IVL4-F1
#
_cell.length_a   1.000
_cell.length_b   1.000
_cell.length_c   1.000
_cell.angle_alpha   90.00
_cell.angle_beta   90.00
_cell.angle_gamma   90.00
#
_symmetry.space_group_name_H-M   'P 1'
#
loop_
_entity.id
_entity.type
_entity.pdbx_description
1 polymer ?
#
loop_
_entity_poly.entity_id
_entity_poly.type
_entity_poly.pdbx_seq_one_letter_code
_entity_poly.pdbx_strand_id
1 'polypeptide(L)'
;MANVIVVGGGPAGLSAALFTAKNGLDTHVFDTDETWMHKAHLFNYLGVGSTDGTNFLETARRQVETFDAERHPDTEVTAVEESGDGFTVSTADDEYEADYVVLATGANRDLAEELGCEFTDDDVVDAEVSMQTSVEDVYATGAMVRAEEWQAVISAGDGAAAALNILSKEKGDHYHDFDVPGDADRVMGSLVDEA
;
A
#
# COMPACT_ATOMS: atom_id res chain seq x y z
N MET A 1 15.21 -10.94 -0.22
CA MET A 1 13.90 -10.50 0.27
C MET A 1 13.54 -9.36 -0.65
N ALA A 2 12.41 -9.42 -1.34
CA ALA A 2 12.07 -8.35 -2.24
C ALA A 2 11.72 -7.08 -1.47
N ASN A 3 12.13 -5.94 -2.00
CA ASN A 3 11.88 -4.60 -1.49
C ASN A 3 10.60 -4.06 -2.11
N VAL A 4 9.63 -3.73 -1.27
CA VAL A 4 8.36 -3.12 -1.68
C VAL A 4 8.32 -1.70 -1.13
N ILE A 5 8.27 -0.72 -2.03
CA ILE A 5 8.05 0.67 -1.65
C ILE A 5 6.59 1.05 -1.89
N VAL A 6 5.93 1.48 -0.83
CA VAL A 6 4.55 1.96 -0.85
C VAL A 6 4.57 3.49 -0.73
N VAL A 7 4.00 4.17 -1.71
CA VAL A 7 3.94 5.63 -1.78
C VAL A 7 2.54 6.10 -1.38
N GLY A 8 2.38 6.54 -0.13
CA GLY A 8 1.17 7.07 0.47
C GLY A 8 0.64 6.20 1.63
N GLY A 9 0.50 6.77 2.82
CA GLY A 9 0.03 6.08 4.03
C GLY A 9 -1.49 6.14 4.27
N GLY A 10 -2.29 6.18 3.20
CA GLY A 10 -3.75 6.04 3.28
C GLY A 10 -4.21 4.59 3.44
N PRO A 11 -5.54 4.33 3.42
CA PRO A 11 -6.07 2.97 3.56
C PRO A 11 -5.52 1.96 2.53
N ALA A 12 -5.26 2.39 1.29
CA ALA A 12 -4.66 1.52 0.27
C ALA A 12 -3.21 1.15 0.61
N GLY A 13 -2.35 2.15 0.83
CA GLY A 13 -0.94 1.89 1.10
C GLY A 13 -0.71 1.13 2.40
N LEU A 14 -1.42 1.48 3.48
CA LEU A 14 -1.32 0.73 4.74
C LEU A 14 -1.82 -0.72 4.59
N SER A 15 -2.84 -0.98 3.76
CA SER A 15 -3.28 -2.34 3.46
C SER A 15 -2.24 -3.11 2.66
N ALA A 16 -1.66 -2.50 1.62
CA ALA A 16 -0.59 -3.12 0.84
C ALA A 16 0.61 -3.48 1.75
N ALA A 17 1.05 -2.51 2.56
CA ALA A 17 2.16 -2.67 3.48
C ALA A 17 1.92 -3.76 4.52
N LEU A 18 0.70 -3.85 5.05
CA LEU A 18 0.33 -4.91 6.00
C LEU A 18 0.55 -6.29 5.38
N PHE A 19 0.03 -6.51 4.18
CA PHE A 19 0.10 -7.81 3.52
C PHE A 19 1.54 -8.17 3.12
N THR A 20 2.31 -7.23 2.60
CA THR A 20 3.70 -7.51 2.18
C THR A 20 4.61 -7.76 3.38
N ALA A 21 4.57 -6.90 4.40
CA ALA A 21 5.42 -6.99 5.58
C ALA A 21 5.11 -8.25 6.41
N LYS A 22 3.82 -8.52 6.66
CA LYS A 22 3.36 -9.75 7.35
C LYS A 22 3.89 -11.03 6.70
N ASN A 23 4.08 -11.01 5.39
CA ASN A 23 4.53 -12.15 4.61
C ASN A 23 6.03 -12.14 4.30
N GLY A 24 6.79 -11.28 5.00
CA GLY A 24 8.25 -11.28 5.03
C GLY A 24 8.90 -10.63 3.82
N LEU A 25 8.25 -9.65 3.20
CA LEU A 25 8.89 -8.74 2.24
C LEU A 25 9.39 -7.49 2.96
N ASP A 26 10.50 -6.93 2.49
CA ASP A 26 11.09 -5.73 3.07
C ASP A 26 10.25 -4.54 2.60
N THR A 27 9.49 -3.92 3.49
CA THR A 27 8.40 -3.02 3.11
C THR A 27 8.61 -1.64 3.73
N HIS A 28 8.73 -0.63 2.87
CA HIS A 28 8.81 0.77 3.28
C HIS A 28 7.55 1.53 2.86
N VAL A 29 7.04 2.40 3.75
CA VAL A 29 5.85 3.23 3.50
C VAL A 29 6.21 4.69 3.67
N PHE A 30 6.17 5.45 2.58
CA PHE A 30 6.35 6.90 2.59
C PHE A 30 4.98 7.59 2.69
N ASP A 31 4.82 8.49 3.65
CA ASP A 31 3.52 9.09 3.95
C ASP A 31 3.65 10.57 4.29
N THR A 32 2.89 11.43 3.60
CA THR A 32 2.80 12.86 3.89
C THR A 32 1.71 13.21 4.92
N ASP A 33 0.87 12.23 5.32
CA ASP A 33 -0.27 12.40 6.24
C ASP A 33 -1.32 13.44 5.76
N GLU A 34 -1.34 13.79 4.47
CA GLU A 34 -2.29 14.77 3.89
C GLU A 34 -3.61 14.15 3.40
N THR A 35 -3.89 12.91 3.81
CA THR A 35 -5.04 12.13 3.35
C THR A 35 -6.39 12.72 3.77
N TRP A 36 -7.41 12.53 2.92
CA TRP A 36 -8.77 12.99 3.20
C TRP A 36 -9.44 12.28 4.37
N MET A 37 -8.86 11.17 4.83
CA MET A 37 -9.34 10.42 5.99
C MET A 37 -9.45 11.25 7.26
N HIS A 38 -8.61 12.28 7.46
CA HIS A 38 -8.72 13.18 8.62
C HIS A 38 -10.03 13.97 8.69
N LYS A 39 -10.78 14.03 7.59
CA LYS A 39 -12.10 14.68 7.51
C LYS A 39 -13.26 13.67 7.54
N ALA A 40 -12.96 12.38 7.58
CA ALA A 40 -13.95 11.31 7.46
C ALA A 40 -14.43 10.81 8.84
N HIS A 41 -15.66 10.30 8.85
CA HIS A 41 -16.18 9.44 9.91
C HIS A 41 -16.70 8.16 9.29
N LEU A 42 -16.21 7.02 9.76
CA LEU A 42 -16.47 5.71 9.17
C LEU A 42 -17.65 5.06 9.87
N PHE A 43 -18.75 4.91 9.12
CA PHE A 43 -19.90 4.06 9.49
C PHE A 43 -20.05 2.85 8.55
N ASN A 44 -19.30 2.85 7.45
CA ASN A 44 -19.46 1.99 6.29
C ASN A 44 -18.22 1.13 6.01
N TYR A 45 -17.36 0.94 7.01
CA TYR A 45 -16.25 0.00 6.96
C TYR A 45 -16.67 -1.28 7.69
N LEU A 46 -17.06 -2.31 6.94
CA LEU A 46 -17.66 -3.53 7.50
C LEU A 46 -16.74 -4.18 8.54
N GLY A 47 -17.29 -4.50 9.71
CA GLY A 47 -16.54 -5.09 10.82
C GLY A 47 -15.86 -4.07 11.74
N VAL A 48 -15.74 -2.81 11.32
CA VAL A 48 -15.23 -1.72 12.15
C VAL A 48 -16.43 -0.93 12.70
N GLY A 49 -16.41 -0.65 14.00
CA GLY A 49 -17.42 0.19 14.64
C GLY A 49 -17.32 1.65 14.18
N SER A 50 -18.18 2.50 14.75
CA SER A 50 -18.09 3.95 14.51
C SER A 50 -16.74 4.50 14.97
N THR A 51 -15.95 5.02 14.03
CA THR A 51 -14.65 5.66 14.29
C THR A 51 -14.46 6.84 13.34
N ASP A 52 -13.78 7.89 13.79
CA ASP A 52 -13.25 8.89 12.85
C ASP A 52 -12.05 8.33 12.08
N GLY A 53 -11.76 8.95 10.94
CA GLY A 53 -10.72 8.47 10.04
C GLY A 53 -9.30 8.62 10.58
N THR A 54 -9.04 9.61 11.45
CA THR A 54 -7.73 9.74 12.11
C THR A 54 -7.46 8.56 13.03
N ASN A 55 -8.42 8.20 13.89
CA ASN A 55 -8.31 7.02 14.76
C ASN A 55 -8.20 5.71 13.96
N PHE A 56 -8.87 5.60 12.82
CA PHE A 56 -8.70 4.47 11.91
C PHE A 56 -7.26 4.37 11.41
N LEU A 57 -6.68 5.48 10.93
CA LEU A 57 -5.30 5.51 10.43
C LEU A 57 -4.29 5.19 11.53
N GLU A 58 -4.44 5.74 12.74
CA GLU A 58 -3.55 5.40 13.86
C GLU A 58 -3.56 3.90 14.16
N THR A 59 -4.75 3.28 14.11
CA THR A 59 -4.88 1.83 14.32
C THR A 59 -4.19 1.05 13.20
N ALA A 60 -4.41 1.43 11.95
CA ALA A 60 -3.80 0.79 10.79
C ALA A 60 -2.26 0.94 10.77
N ARG A 61 -1.74 2.12 11.15
CA ARG A 61 -0.29 2.39 11.26
C ARG A 61 0.37 1.48 12.30
N ARG A 62 -0.21 1.38 13.51
CA ARG A 62 0.29 0.46 14.55
C ARG A 62 0.26 -0.99 14.08
N GLN A 63 -0.73 -1.37 13.28
CA GLN A 63 -0.87 -2.72 12.76
C GLN A 63 0.21 -3.05 11.72
N VAL A 64 0.58 -2.13 10.83
CA VAL A 64 1.68 -2.39 9.88
C VAL A 64 3.04 -2.41 10.57
N GLU A 65 3.26 -1.52 11.55
CA GLU A 65 4.50 -1.46 12.35
C GLU A 65 4.71 -2.75 13.16
N THR A 66 3.62 -3.35 13.62
CA THR A 66 3.59 -4.67 14.30
C THR A 66 4.16 -5.82 13.44
N PHE A 67 4.16 -5.67 12.12
CA PHE A 67 4.74 -6.64 11.17
C PHE A 67 6.04 -6.13 10.54
N ASP A 68 6.73 -5.22 11.23
CA ASP A 68 8.03 -4.68 10.82
C ASP A 68 8.02 -3.89 9.50
N ALA A 69 6.86 -3.38 9.05
CA ALA A 69 6.83 -2.42 7.96
C ALA A 69 7.49 -1.10 8.40
N GLU A 70 8.53 -0.67 7.69
CA GLU A 70 9.24 0.57 8.00
C GLU A 70 8.45 1.77 7.47
N ARG A 71 8.06 2.68 8.36
CA ARG A 71 7.31 3.88 8.00
C ARG A 71 8.23 5.10 7.98
N HIS A 72 8.12 5.87 6.92
CA HIS A 72 8.73 7.18 6.71
C HIS A 72 7.64 8.26 6.79
N PRO A 73 7.24 8.68 8.00
CA PRO A 73 6.24 9.72 8.18
C PRO A 73 6.77 11.08 7.73
N ASP A 74 5.86 11.98 7.35
CA ASP A 74 6.15 13.34 6.89
C ASP A 74 7.17 13.38 5.72
N THR A 75 7.23 12.31 4.92
CA THR A 75 8.21 12.15 3.84
C THR A 75 7.49 12.01 2.50
N GLU A 76 7.75 12.95 1.60
CA GLU A 76 7.24 12.93 0.23
C GLU A 76 8.20 12.18 -0.69
N VAL A 77 7.64 11.30 -1.53
CA VAL A 77 8.33 10.74 -2.68
C VAL A 77 8.16 11.70 -3.84
N THR A 78 9.28 12.16 -4.39
CA THR A 78 9.32 13.18 -5.45
C THR A 78 9.57 12.60 -6.83
N ALA A 79 10.09 11.37 -6.93
CA ALA A 79 10.29 10.68 -8.20
C ALA A 79 10.31 9.16 -7.98
N VAL A 80 9.89 8.43 -9.02
CA VAL A 80 10.11 6.98 -9.13
C VAL A 80 10.60 6.73 -10.55
N GLU A 81 11.75 6.08 -10.67
CA GLU A 81 12.41 5.84 -11.95
C GLU A 81 12.80 4.35 -12.09
N GLU A 82 12.66 3.78 -13.28
CA GLU A 82 13.18 2.44 -13.58
C GLU A 82 14.71 2.43 -13.46
N SER A 83 15.24 1.46 -12.72
CA SER A 83 16.68 1.29 -12.47
C SER A 83 17.06 -0.18 -12.54
N GLY A 84 17.64 -0.60 -13.67
CA GLY A 84 18.06 -1.98 -13.88
C GLY A 84 16.88 -2.95 -13.94
N ASP A 85 16.80 -3.86 -12.97
CA ASP A 85 15.72 -4.85 -12.84
C ASP A 85 14.65 -4.41 -11.80
N GLY A 86 14.71 -3.17 -11.32
CA GLY A 86 13.77 -2.61 -10.33
C GLY A 86 13.63 -1.10 -10.47
N PHE A 87 13.52 -0.39 -9.35
CA PHE A 87 13.21 1.04 -9.29
C PHE A 87 14.09 1.77 -8.29
N THR A 88 14.40 3.02 -8.59
CA THR A 88 14.90 3.99 -7.63
C THR A 88 13.76 4.93 -7.25
N VAL A 89 13.46 5.03 -5.96
CA VAL A 89 12.45 5.92 -5.38
C VAL A 89 13.16 7.05 -4.64
N SER A 90 12.90 8.28 -5.04
CA SER A 90 13.61 9.45 -4.53
C SER A 90 12.72 10.28 -3.62
N THR A 91 13.30 10.73 -2.52
CA THR A 91 12.73 11.73 -1.61
C THR A 91 13.56 13.02 -1.69
N ALA A 92 13.22 14.02 -0.88
CA ALA A 92 14.02 15.25 -0.81
C ALA A 92 15.46 15.02 -0.33
N ASP A 93 15.68 14.02 0.52
CA ASP A 93 16.93 13.82 1.26
C ASP A 93 17.68 12.54 0.85
N ASP A 94 16.95 11.50 0.44
CA ASP A 94 17.48 10.15 0.21
C ASP A 94 16.87 9.45 -1.02
N GLU A 95 17.56 8.42 -1.51
CA GLU A 95 17.13 7.51 -2.57
C GLU A 95 17.03 6.07 -2.03
N TYR A 96 16.03 5.33 -2.51
CA TYR A 96 15.71 3.97 -2.05
C TYR A 96 15.54 3.04 -3.25
N GLU A 97 16.02 1.81 -3.15
CA GLU A 97 15.85 0.80 -4.20
C GLU A 97 14.62 -0.07 -3.91
N ALA A 98 13.82 -0.34 -4.94
CA ALA A 98 12.63 -1.18 -4.87
C ALA A 98 12.62 -2.23 -5.97
N ASP A 99 12.14 -3.43 -5.64
CA ASP A 99 11.75 -4.42 -6.65
C ASP A 99 10.30 -4.19 -7.10
N TYR A 100 9.44 -3.68 -6.20
CA TYR A 100 8.04 -3.37 -6.45
C TYR A 100 7.65 -2.00 -5.91
N VAL A 101 6.81 -1.28 -6.65
CA VAL A 101 6.28 0.04 -6.21
C VAL A 101 4.75 0.03 -6.19
N VAL A 102 4.16 0.42 -5.05
CA VAL A 102 2.71 0.61 -4.90
C VAL A 102 2.39 2.10 -4.76
N LEU A 103 1.84 2.68 -5.82
CA LEU A 103 1.35 4.05 -5.86
C LEU A 103 -0.04 4.14 -5.20
N ALA A 104 -0.07 4.73 -4.01
CA ALA A 104 -1.24 4.89 -3.15
C ALA A 104 -1.49 6.38 -2.76
N THR A 105 -1.11 7.30 -3.64
CA THR A 105 -1.15 8.77 -3.47
C THR A 105 -2.54 9.40 -3.64
N GLY A 106 -3.60 8.61 -3.52
CA GLY A 106 -4.97 9.08 -3.69
C GLY A 106 -5.25 9.49 -5.13
N ALA A 107 -5.57 10.76 -5.37
CA ALA A 107 -5.91 11.27 -6.70
C ALA A 107 -4.71 11.91 -7.43
N ASN A 108 -3.55 12.04 -6.78
CA ASN A 108 -2.34 12.51 -7.46
C ASN A 108 -1.82 11.37 -8.36
N ARG A 109 -1.64 11.66 -9.66
CA ARG A 109 -1.20 10.72 -10.69
C ARG A 109 0.19 11.04 -11.25
N ASP A 110 0.84 12.08 -10.74
CA ASP A 110 2.06 12.65 -11.32
C ASP A 110 3.17 11.59 -11.43
N LEU A 111 3.41 10.81 -10.36
CA LEU A 111 4.39 9.73 -10.37
C LEU A 111 4.07 8.62 -11.39
N ALA A 112 2.78 8.31 -11.59
CA ALA A 112 2.36 7.32 -12.58
C ALA A 112 2.55 7.85 -14.01
N GLU A 113 2.27 9.14 -14.24
CA GLU A 113 2.52 9.81 -15.52
C GLU A 113 4.03 9.86 -15.84
N GLU A 114 4.86 10.22 -14.85
CA GLU A 114 6.31 10.29 -14.99
C GLU A 114 6.94 8.91 -15.29
N LEU A 115 6.42 7.85 -14.66
CA LEU A 115 6.80 6.46 -14.96
C LEU A 115 6.28 5.95 -16.32
N GLY A 116 5.41 6.70 -16.99
CA GLY A 116 4.85 6.30 -18.28
C GLY A 116 3.79 5.20 -18.18
N CYS A 117 3.06 5.12 -17.06
CA CYS A 117 1.88 4.26 -16.96
C CYS A 117 0.81 4.67 -17.99
N GLU A 118 0.09 3.69 -18.52
CA GLU A 118 -1.05 3.92 -19.41
C GLU A 118 -2.25 4.45 -18.62
N PHE A 119 -3.07 5.26 -19.29
CA PHE A 119 -4.28 5.87 -18.74
C PHE A 119 -5.48 5.50 -19.61
N THR A 120 -6.63 5.35 -18.96
CA THR A 120 -7.92 5.13 -19.61
C THR A 120 -8.49 6.43 -20.21
N ASP A 121 -9.58 6.32 -20.97
CA ASP A 121 -10.30 7.48 -21.53
C ASP A 121 -10.93 8.40 -20.45
N ASP A 122 -11.01 7.95 -19.20
CA ASP A 122 -11.54 8.71 -18.05
C ASP A 122 -10.42 9.41 -17.24
N ASP A 123 -9.21 9.54 -17.80
CA ASP A 123 -8.04 10.19 -17.18
C ASP A 123 -7.62 9.56 -15.83
N VAL A 124 -7.80 8.24 -15.70
CA VAL A 124 -7.31 7.45 -14.56
C VAL A 124 -6.31 6.40 -15.03
N VAL A 125 -5.39 6.01 -14.14
CA VAL A 125 -4.36 5.01 -14.46
C VAL A 125 -5.04 3.69 -14.81
N ASP A 126 -4.68 3.12 -15.97
CA ASP A 126 -5.17 1.81 -16.38
C ASP A 126 -4.45 0.74 -15.55
N ALA A 127 -5.23 -0.01 -14.78
CA ALA A 127 -4.72 -1.03 -13.89
C ALA A 127 -5.63 -2.26 -13.96
N GLU A 128 -5.01 -3.43 -13.93
CA GLU A 128 -5.71 -4.70 -13.89
C GLU A 128 -6.49 -4.89 -12.57
N VAL A 129 -7.31 -5.95 -12.47
CA VAL A 129 -7.98 -6.31 -11.19
C VAL A 129 -6.98 -6.60 -10.06
N SER A 130 -5.75 -6.97 -10.41
CA SER A 130 -4.60 -7.14 -9.51
C SER A 130 -3.98 -5.81 -9.05
N MET A 131 -4.48 -4.68 -9.55
CA MET A 131 -3.94 -3.33 -9.41
C MET A 131 -2.59 -3.09 -10.11
N GLN A 132 -2.07 -4.05 -10.87
CA GLN A 132 -0.85 -3.86 -11.65
C GLN A 132 -1.12 -2.89 -12.81
N THR A 133 -0.23 -1.93 -13.03
CA THR A 133 -0.30 -0.98 -14.15
C THR A 133 0.30 -1.58 -15.42
N SER A 134 0.38 -0.79 -16.50
CA SER A 134 1.10 -1.16 -17.72
C SER A 134 2.62 -1.25 -17.54
N VAL A 135 3.18 -0.68 -16.46
CA VAL A 135 4.59 -0.82 -16.09
C VAL A 135 4.71 -2.05 -15.19
N GLU A 136 5.56 -3.00 -15.56
CA GLU A 136 5.75 -4.23 -14.79
C GLU A 136 6.20 -3.89 -13.36
N ASP A 137 5.68 -4.61 -12.37
CA ASP A 137 6.00 -4.45 -10.95
C ASP A 137 5.64 -3.08 -10.30
N VAL A 138 4.92 -2.23 -11.03
CA VAL A 138 4.26 -1.02 -10.52
C VAL A 138 2.76 -1.28 -10.36
N TYR A 139 2.21 -0.79 -9.24
CA TYR A 139 0.80 -0.94 -8.89
C TYR A 139 0.18 0.42 -8.59
N ALA A 140 -1.06 0.64 -9.02
CA ALA A 140 -1.82 1.87 -8.75
C ALA A 140 -3.12 1.54 -8.03
N THR A 141 -3.49 2.32 -7.01
CA THR A 141 -4.58 1.95 -6.11
C THR A 141 -5.54 3.08 -5.79
N GLY A 142 -6.75 2.73 -5.36
CA GLY A 142 -7.71 3.67 -4.80
C GLY A 142 -8.20 4.71 -5.82
N ALA A 143 -8.15 5.99 -5.45
CA ALA A 143 -8.67 7.07 -6.29
C ALA A 143 -7.86 7.28 -7.59
N MET A 144 -6.67 6.69 -7.70
CA MET A 144 -5.79 6.83 -8.88
C MET A 144 -6.34 6.06 -10.09
N VAL A 145 -7.01 4.93 -9.84
CA VAL A 145 -7.51 3.96 -10.83
C VAL A 145 -9.03 3.99 -10.96
N ARG A 146 -9.70 4.98 -10.34
CA ARG A 146 -11.16 5.12 -10.32
C ARG A 146 -11.53 6.58 -10.55
N ALA A 147 -12.30 6.87 -11.60
CA ALA A 147 -12.75 8.23 -11.90
C ALA A 147 -13.77 8.75 -10.86
N GLU A 148 -14.60 7.84 -10.35
CA GLU A 148 -15.65 8.11 -9.38
C GLU A 148 -15.69 7.01 -8.30
N GLU A 149 -16.49 7.22 -7.25
CA GLU A 149 -16.88 6.18 -6.28
C GLU A 149 -15.72 5.53 -5.49
N TRP A 150 -14.83 6.34 -4.92
CA TRP A 150 -13.83 5.88 -3.96
C TRP A 150 -14.37 5.85 -2.53
N GLN A 151 -13.91 4.87 -1.75
CA GLN A 151 -14.21 4.73 -0.32
C GLN A 151 -13.04 4.05 0.41
N ALA A 152 -12.86 4.32 1.70
CA ALA A 152 -11.76 3.75 2.48
C ALA A 152 -11.66 2.21 2.38
N VAL A 153 -12.80 1.50 2.41
CA VAL A 153 -12.84 0.03 2.27
C VAL A 153 -12.47 -0.45 0.87
N ILE A 154 -12.78 0.33 -0.17
CA ILE A 154 -12.41 0.01 -1.55
C ILE A 154 -10.90 0.19 -1.70
N SER A 155 -10.37 1.33 -1.24
CA SER A 155 -8.93 1.61 -1.26
C SER A 155 -8.13 0.56 -0.50
N ALA A 156 -8.57 0.14 0.69
CA ALA A 156 -7.92 -0.94 1.42
C ALA A 156 -7.96 -2.28 0.66
N GLY A 157 -9.06 -2.59 -0.02
CA GLY A 157 -9.17 -3.76 -0.89
C GLY A 157 -8.21 -3.72 -2.08
N ASP A 158 -8.10 -2.57 -2.75
CA ASP A 158 -7.15 -2.35 -3.84
C ASP A 158 -5.70 -2.57 -3.35
N GLY A 159 -5.33 -2.00 -2.19
CA GLY A 159 -4.01 -2.24 -1.58
C GLY A 159 -3.71 -3.71 -1.30
N ALA A 160 -4.69 -4.46 -0.78
CA ALA A 160 -4.54 -5.90 -0.56
C ALA A 160 -4.41 -6.69 -1.87
N ALA A 161 -5.13 -6.29 -2.93
CA ALA A 161 -5.02 -6.92 -4.25
C ALA A 161 -3.63 -6.74 -4.86
N ALA A 162 -3.06 -5.52 -4.77
CA ALA A 162 -1.68 -5.24 -5.18
C ALA A 162 -0.69 -6.14 -4.45
N ALA A 163 -0.78 -6.18 -3.11
CA ALA A 163 0.12 -7.01 -2.29
C ALA A 163 -0.01 -8.52 -2.58
N LEU A 164 -1.22 -9.04 -2.80
CA LEU A 164 -1.40 -10.44 -3.16
C LEU A 164 -0.82 -10.78 -4.54
N ASN A 165 -0.84 -9.84 -5.49
CA ASN A 165 -0.19 -10.02 -6.78
C ASN A 165 1.34 -10.07 -6.62
N ILE A 166 1.93 -9.13 -5.87
CA ILE A 166 3.37 -9.13 -5.52
C ILE A 166 3.76 -10.46 -4.87
N LEU A 167 3.02 -10.89 -3.85
CA LEU A 167 3.29 -12.14 -3.15
C LEU A 167 3.15 -13.36 -4.08
N SER A 168 2.20 -13.35 -5.01
CA SER A 168 2.05 -14.44 -5.99
C SER A 168 3.26 -14.52 -6.93
N LYS A 169 3.80 -13.37 -7.36
CA LYS A 169 5.04 -13.30 -8.16
C LYS A 169 6.23 -13.86 -7.38
N GLU A 170 6.44 -13.42 -6.15
CA GLU A 170 7.54 -13.87 -5.28
C GLU A 170 7.47 -15.37 -4.95
N LYS A 171 6.26 -15.94 -4.84
CA LYS A 171 6.09 -17.38 -4.61
C LYS A 171 6.14 -18.22 -5.90
N GLY A 172 5.98 -17.59 -7.06
CA GLY A 172 5.87 -18.26 -8.35
C GLY A 172 4.57 -19.07 -8.53
N ASP A 173 3.54 -18.80 -7.72
CA ASP A 173 2.22 -19.44 -7.78
C ASP A 173 1.17 -18.50 -7.17
N HIS A 174 -0.12 -18.74 -7.43
CA HIS A 174 -1.21 -17.97 -6.84
C HIS A 174 -1.18 -18.06 -5.31
N TYR A 175 -0.97 -16.92 -4.66
CA TYR A 175 -0.86 -16.84 -3.21
C TYR A 175 -2.17 -16.35 -2.58
N HIS A 176 -2.53 -16.97 -1.45
CA HIS A 176 -3.61 -16.53 -0.58
C HIS A 176 -3.08 -16.40 0.84
N ASP A 177 -3.29 -15.24 1.46
CA ASP A 177 -2.92 -15.01 2.85
C ASP A 177 -4.06 -15.45 3.78
N PHE A 178 -4.04 -16.72 4.20
CA PHE A 178 -4.97 -17.26 5.19
C PHE A 178 -4.23 -17.62 6.48
N ASP A 179 -4.58 -16.96 7.57
CA ASP A 179 -4.24 -17.39 8.91
C ASP A 179 -5.33 -18.28 9.49
N VAL A 180 -4.96 -19.27 10.30
CA VAL A 180 -5.90 -20.04 11.13
C VAL A 180 -5.82 -19.57 12.58
N PRO A 181 -6.82 -19.87 13.45
CA PRO A 181 -6.77 -19.47 14.85
C PRO A 181 -5.50 -19.88 15.61
N GLY A 182 -4.81 -20.95 15.19
CA GLY A 182 -3.51 -21.34 15.76
C GLY A 182 -2.34 -20.43 15.35
N ASP A 183 -2.44 -19.72 14.22
CA ASP A 183 -1.47 -18.70 13.84
C ASP A 183 -1.61 -17.44 14.71
N ALA A 184 -2.82 -17.16 15.21
CA ALA A 184 -3.04 -16.02 16.09
C ALA A 184 -2.20 -16.11 17.37
N ASP A 185 -2.00 -17.29 17.95
CA ASP A 185 -1.13 -17.45 19.12
C ASP A 185 0.35 -17.22 18.78
N ARG A 186 0.78 -17.53 17.54
CA ARG A 186 2.14 -17.29 17.05
C ARG A 186 2.37 -15.80 16.74
N VAL A 187 1.38 -15.15 16.15
CA VAL A 187 1.45 -13.75 15.70
C VAL A 187 1.16 -12.77 16.83
N MET A 188 0.17 -13.05 17.69
CA MET A 188 -0.16 -12.21 18.85
C MET A 188 0.73 -12.54 20.05
N GLY A 189 1.20 -13.78 20.20
CA GLY A 189 2.13 -14.16 21.28
C GLY A 189 3.45 -13.39 21.22
N SER A 190 4.00 -13.17 20.01
CA SER A 190 5.18 -12.31 19.82
C SER A 190 4.91 -10.83 20.10
N LEU A 191 3.65 -10.38 20.06
CA LEU A 191 3.26 -8.97 20.27
C LEU A 191 2.93 -8.62 21.71
N VAL A 192 2.64 -9.62 22.56
CA VAL A 192 2.35 -9.42 23.98
C VAL A 192 3.61 -9.51 24.85
N ASP A 193 4.67 -10.19 24.37
CA ASP A 193 5.92 -10.36 25.12
C ASP A 193 6.82 -9.10 25.17
N GLU A 194 6.41 -7.97 24.57
CA GLU A 194 7.13 -6.68 24.60
C GLU A 194 6.46 -5.56 25.43
N ALA A 195 5.50 -5.88 26.30
CA ALA A 195 4.83 -4.91 27.19
C ALA A 195 5.43 -4.81 28.61
#